data_AF-A0A6A6IJH2-F1
#
_entry.id   AF-A0A6A6IJH2-F1
#
_cell.length_a   1.000
_cell.length_b   1.000
_cell.length_c   1.000
_cell.angle_alpha   90.00
_cell.angle_beta   90.00
_cell.angle_gamma   90.00
#
_symmetry.space_group_name_H-M   'P 1'
#
loop_
_entity.id
_entity.type
_entity.pdbx_description
1 polymer ?
#
loop_
_entity_poly.entity_id
_entity_poly.type
_entity_poly.pdbx_seq_one_letter_code
_entity_poly.pdbx_strand_id
1 'polypeptide(L)'
;MVFLGLTPSSLALVPWLGVVLSVVASNANIASARALPNANVLENIHDAILPTPNTTEGPLGEIQCYALPYGAIGIISHLLTYWTIAWVAVGRSPLWPVHRIESYGIDMFLAAITLCTCIPIASLTIHRCRLSWHFVLIAVWKLVTSVSLACLTIHRCIITRQEIKRKKAGKAHTPIPMQDSGEAAHDPSMPSHRPATTSKDLGPLWWLLLYLAGTITGMVGLCSLIYISFRHDTAVRNLTYAFAAPMIIIPILVAIYWYVKHLQLPGGGFDVWMSANTHVIGGAAIAFTAVFGFFSALYSDLVLGAIAGNMLGLPSGDFAVLYWAWFIAKRFTLLSL
;
A
#
# COMPACT_ATOMS: atom_id res chain seq x y z
N MET A 1 22.45 11.26 7.91
CA MET A 1 21.48 12.32 8.25
C MET A 1 21.13 13.09 6.99
N VAL A 2 20.05 12.70 6.32
CA VAL A 2 19.56 13.36 5.11
C VAL A 2 18.57 14.43 5.56
N PHE A 3 19.00 15.68 5.52
CA PHE A 3 18.13 16.82 5.83
C PHE A 3 17.02 16.92 4.78
N LEU A 4 15.79 17.08 5.27
CA LEU A 4 14.55 17.25 4.53
C LEU A 4 14.60 18.53 3.67
N GLY A 5 15.20 18.43 2.49
CA GLY A 5 15.01 19.42 1.42
C GLY A 5 13.59 19.30 0.87
N LEU A 6 12.62 19.94 1.53
CA LEU A 6 11.25 20.07 1.04
C LEU A 6 11.27 20.87 -0.27
N THR A 7 11.24 20.16 -1.39
CA THR A 7 11.12 20.75 -2.72
C THR A 7 9.72 21.38 -2.90
N PRO A 8 9.52 22.36 -3.80
CA PRO A 8 8.21 22.98 -4.05
C PRO A 8 7.09 22.00 -4.44
N SER A 9 7.42 20.77 -4.83
CA SER A 9 6.47 19.64 -4.97
C SER A 9 5.78 19.24 -3.66
N SER A 10 6.34 19.60 -2.51
CA SER A 10 5.79 19.30 -1.18
C SER A 10 4.53 20.10 -0.86
N LEU A 11 4.29 21.22 -1.54
CA LEU A 11 3.08 22.03 -1.35
C LEU A 11 1.81 21.35 -1.91
N ALA A 12 1.96 20.45 -2.88
CA ALA A 12 0.83 19.66 -3.40
C ALA A 12 0.38 18.54 -2.44
N LEU A 13 1.22 18.15 -1.47
CA LEU A 13 0.90 17.15 -0.45
C LEU A 13 0.00 17.71 0.66
N VAL A 14 0.08 19.00 0.95
CA VAL A 14 -0.65 19.66 2.06
C VAL A 14 -2.17 19.46 1.99
N PRO A 15 -2.88 19.68 0.86
CA PRO A 15 -4.32 19.47 0.80
C PRO A 15 -4.70 17.99 0.97
N TRP A 16 -3.87 17.06 0.47
CA TRP A 16 -4.12 15.62 0.63
C TRP A 16 -3.90 15.14 2.05
N LEU A 17 -2.87 15.64 2.74
CA LEU A 17 -2.67 15.37 4.16
C LEU A 17 -3.87 15.85 4.98
N GLY A 18 -4.43 17.02 4.63
CA GLY A 18 -5.67 17.52 5.21
C GLY A 18 -6.87 16.59 4.98
N VAL A 19 -7.06 16.07 3.76
CA VAL A 19 -8.12 15.08 3.47
C VAL A 19 -7.90 13.80 4.25
N VAL A 20 -6.68 13.25 4.26
CA VAL A 20 -6.37 12.01 5.00
C VAL A 20 -6.56 12.23 6.50
N LEU A 21 -6.08 13.34 7.06
CA LEU A 21 -6.27 13.68 8.47
C LEU A 21 -7.74 13.92 8.81
N SER A 22 -8.50 14.58 7.93
CA SER A 22 -9.94 14.76 8.09
C SER A 22 -10.66 13.41 8.09
N VAL A 23 -10.31 12.50 7.19
CA VAL A 23 -10.86 11.15 7.14
C VAL A 23 -10.49 10.36 8.39
N VAL A 24 -9.24 10.42 8.84
CA VAL A 24 -8.79 9.77 10.08
C VAL A 24 -9.51 10.37 11.29
N ALA A 25 -9.63 11.70 11.37
CA ALA A 25 -10.32 12.39 12.46
C ALA A 25 -11.83 12.10 12.46
N SER A 26 -12.48 12.09 11.30
CA SER A 26 -13.88 11.68 11.16
C SER A 26 -14.07 10.23 11.58
N ASN A 27 -13.17 9.33 11.18
CA ASN A 27 -13.21 7.93 11.62
C ASN A 27 -12.96 7.79 13.13
N ALA A 28 -12.03 8.55 13.71
CA ALA A 28 -11.75 8.56 15.14
C ALA A 28 -12.96 9.09 15.94
N ASN A 29 -13.62 10.13 15.44
CA ASN A 29 -14.84 10.67 16.04
C ASN A 29 -16.02 9.69 15.94
N ILE A 30 -16.17 8.99 14.81
CA ILE A 30 -17.20 7.95 14.63
C ILE A 30 -16.90 6.70 15.47
N ALA A 31 -15.62 6.38 15.69
CA ALA A 31 -15.18 5.28 16.54
C ALA A 31 -15.29 5.62 18.04
N SER A 32 -15.49 6.90 18.40
CA SER A 32 -15.72 7.31 19.78
C SER A 32 -17.05 6.74 20.28
N ALA A 33 -17.03 6.12 21.45
CA ALA A 33 -18.19 5.47 22.07
C ALA A 33 -19.28 6.45 22.57
N ARG A 34 -19.30 7.70 22.12
CA ARG A 34 -20.35 8.66 22.48
C ARG A 34 -21.66 8.29 21.78
N ALA A 35 -22.73 8.24 22.55
CA ALA A 35 -24.09 8.14 22.03
C ALA A 35 -24.38 9.37 21.14
N LEU A 36 -24.87 9.13 19.92
CA LEU A 36 -25.29 10.20 19.00
C LEU A 36 -26.59 10.84 19.53
N PRO A 37 -26.65 12.17 19.68
CA PRO A 37 -27.85 12.85 20.16
C PRO A 37 -28.96 12.85 19.09
N ASN A 38 -30.13 12.30 19.46
CA ASN A 38 -31.47 12.36 18.82
C ASN A 38 -31.55 12.00 17.32
N ALA A 39 -31.97 10.77 17.05
CA ALA A 39 -31.71 10.04 15.81
C ALA A 39 -32.96 9.70 14.97
N ASN A 40 -34.09 10.40 15.05
CA ASN A 40 -35.35 9.91 14.49
C ASN A 40 -35.36 9.68 12.95
N VAL A 41 -34.56 10.42 12.18
CA VAL A 41 -34.41 10.23 10.71
C VAL A 41 -33.20 9.36 10.38
N LEU A 42 -32.14 9.47 11.18
CA LEU A 42 -30.95 8.66 11.00
C LEU A 42 -31.23 7.21 11.42
N GLU A 43 -32.11 6.94 12.38
CA GLU A 43 -32.50 5.60 12.88
C GLU A 43 -33.10 4.75 11.77
N ASN A 44 -34.01 5.28 10.96
CA ASN A 44 -34.59 4.48 9.86
C ASN A 44 -33.55 4.11 8.79
N ILE A 45 -32.60 5.00 8.50
CA ILE A 45 -31.49 4.72 7.57
C ILE A 45 -30.43 3.83 8.24
N HIS A 46 -30.22 4.03 9.54
CA HIS A 46 -29.25 3.31 10.35
C HIS A 46 -29.70 1.87 10.56
N ASP A 47 -30.96 1.61 10.89
CA ASP A 47 -31.48 0.25 11.05
C ASP A 47 -31.52 -0.52 9.72
N ALA A 48 -31.76 0.18 8.61
CA ALA A 48 -31.69 -0.42 7.27
C ALA A 48 -30.26 -0.73 6.80
N ILE A 49 -29.26 0.04 7.24
CA ILE A 49 -27.85 -0.09 6.78
C ILE A 49 -26.98 -0.84 7.80
N LEU A 50 -27.33 -0.77 9.08
CA LEU A 50 -26.60 -1.27 10.23
C LEU A 50 -27.55 -2.17 11.06
N PRO A 51 -27.77 -3.43 10.62
CA PRO A 51 -28.56 -4.38 11.38
C PRO A 51 -28.00 -4.53 12.80
N THR A 52 -28.89 -4.92 13.72
CA THR A 52 -28.65 -4.95 15.17
C THR A 52 -27.31 -5.62 15.52
N PRO A 53 -26.53 -5.04 16.45
CA PRO A 53 -25.24 -5.59 16.85
C PRO A 53 -25.44 -7.03 17.34
N ASN A 54 -24.75 -7.98 16.69
CA ASN A 54 -24.75 -9.39 17.09
C ASN A 54 -24.31 -9.50 18.55
N THR A 55 -25.19 -10.03 19.38
CA THR A 55 -24.89 -10.39 20.76
C THR A 55 -23.97 -11.61 20.77
N THR A 56 -22.67 -11.32 20.85
CA THR A 56 -21.52 -12.11 21.33
C THR A 56 -21.73 -13.61 21.64
N GLU A 57 -21.89 -14.46 20.61
CA GLU A 57 -21.64 -15.91 20.72
C GLU A 57 -20.16 -16.27 20.49
N GLY A 58 -19.24 -15.37 20.84
CA GLY A 58 -17.79 -15.52 20.68
C GLY A 58 -17.25 -15.06 19.30
N PRO A 59 -15.99 -15.40 18.96
CA PRO A 59 -15.28 -14.84 17.80
C PRO A 59 -15.97 -15.10 16.44
N LEU A 60 -16.68 -16.22 16.30
CA LEU A 60 -17.45 -16.57 15.11
C LEU A 60 -18.68 -15.67 14.90
N GLY A 61 -19.29 -15.21 15.99
CA GLY A 61 -20.39 -14.23 15.92
C GLY A 61 -19.88 -12.82 15.61
N GLU A 62 -18.71 -12.46 16.16
CA GLU A 62 -18.10 -11.15 15.97
C GLU A 62 -17.60 -10.92 14.55
N ILE A 63 -17.04 -11.93 13.87
CA ILE A 63 -16.50 -11.77 12.51
C ILE A 63 -17.57 -11.39 11.48
N GLN A 64 -18.86 -11.59 11.78
CA GLN A 64 -19.97 -11.19 10.92
C GLN A 64 -20.08 -9.66 10.75
N CYS A 65 -19.49 -8.88 11.67
CA CYS A 65 -19.40 -7.42 11.49
C CYS A 65 -18.45 -7.02 10.35
N TYR A 66 -17.53 -7.91 9.98
CA TYR A 66 -16.38 -7.60 9.13
C TYR A 66 -16.69 -7.81 7.65
N ALA A 67 -16.94 -6.71 6.93
CA ALA A 67 -17.39 -6.74 5.54
C ALA A 67 -16.26 -6.72 4.49
N LEU A 68 -14.98 -6.70 4.90
CA LEU A 68 -13.86 -6.60 3.96
C LEU A 68 -13.35 -7.98 3.51
N PRO A 69 -12.82 -8.13 2.28
CA PRO A 69 -12.30 -9.41 1.79
C PRO A 69 -11.23 -10.03 2.69
N TYR A 70 -11.39 -11.31 3.01
CA TYR A 70 -10.46 -12.16 3.75
C TYR A 70 -10.37 -13.55 3.08
N GLY A 71 -9.65 -14.51 3.67
CA GLY A 71 -9.46 -15.84 3.11
C GLY A 71 -8.69 -15.82 1.79
N ALA A 72 -8.99 -16.78 0.91
CA ALA A 72 -8.37 -16.88 -0.41
C ALA A 72 -8.66 -15.64 -1.29
N ILE A 73 -9.88 -15.09 -1.25
CA ILE A 73 -10.22 -13.87 -1.99
C ILE A 73 -9.43 -12.67 -1.45
N GLY A 74 -9.24 -12.58 -0.13
CA GLY A 74 -8.36 -11.61 0.52
C GLY A 74 -6.91 -11.71 0.04
N ILE A 75 -6.35 -12.92 -0.02
CA ILE A 75 -5.00 -13.18 -0.54
C ILE A 75 -4.87 -12.67 -1.97
N ILE A 76 -5.76 -13.09 -2.87
CA ILE A 76 -5.76 -12.66 -4.27
C ILE A 76 -5.83 -11.13 -4.33
N SER A 77 -6.67 -10.54 -3.47
CA SER A 77 -6.80 -9.10 -3.35
C SER A 77 -5.48 -8.41 -2.97
N HIS A 78 -4.74 -8.93 -2.00
CA HIS A 78 -3.44 -8.37 -1.61
C HIS A 78 -2.36 -8.60 -2.65
N LEU A 79 -2.29 -9.78 -3.27
CA LEU A 79 -1.34 -10.07 -4.35
C LEU A 79 -1.52 -9.10 -5.53
N LEU A 80 -2.77 -8.87 -5.96
CA LEU A 80 -3.08 -7.87 -6.98
C LEU A 80 -2.70 -6.46 -6.55
N THR A 81 -2.90 -6.11 -5.27
CA THR A 81 -2.50 -4.80 -4.73
C THR A 81 -0.99 -4.61 -4.81
N TYR A 82 -0.20 -5.61 -4.41
CA TYR A 82 1.26 -5.56 -4.50
C TYR A 82 1.76 -5.51 -5.94
N TRP A 83 1.10 -6.24 -6.84
CA TRP A 83 1.35 -6.16 -8.27
C TRP A 83 1.14 -4.73 -8.79
N THR A 84 0.03 -4.08 -8.45
CA THR A 84 -0.21 -2.67 -8.79
C THR A 84 0.90 -1.77 -8.27
N ILE A 85 1.25 -1.89 -6.98
CA ILE A 85 2.29 -1.07 -6.35
C ILE A 85 3.62 -1.22 -7.09
N ALA A 86 4.03 -2.45 -7.41
CA ALA A 86 5.30 -2.74 -8.08
C ALA A 86 5.38 -2.04 -9.45
N TRP A 87 4.34 -2.16 -10.28
CA TRP A 87 4.36 -1.59 -11.63
C TRP A 87 4.16 -0.08 -11.66
N VAL A 88 3.24 0.45 -10.86
CA VAL A 88 3.02 1.90 -10.75
C VAL A 88 4.27 2.59 -10.19
N ALA A 89 4.97 1.98 -9.22
CA ALA A 89 6.22 2.53 -8.71
C ALA A 89 7.31 2.64 -9.78
N VAL A 90 7.36 1.70 -10.72
CA VAL A 90 8.28 1.73 -11.88
C VAL A 90 7.78 2.64 -13.00
N GLY A 91 6.53 3.10 -12.94
CA GLY A 91 5.90 3.94 -13.96
C GLY A 91 5.41 3.16 -15.18
N ARG A 92 4.99 1.91 -14.98
CA ARG A 92 4.41 1.06 -16.01
C ARG A 92 2.97 0.68 -15.67
N SER A 93 2.18 0.37 -16.71
CA SER A 93 0.80 -0.07 -16.53
C SER A 93 0.77 -1.43 -15.82
N PRO A 94 -0.04 -1.60 -14.75
CA PRO A 94 -0.15 -2.86 -14.03
C PRO A 94 -0.72 -4.01 -14.86
N LEU A 95 -1.71 -3.73 -15.73
CA LEU A 95 -2.29 -4.75 -16.61
C LEU A 95 -1.39 -5.09 -17.78
N TRP A 96 -0.61 -4.11 -18.27
CA TRP A 96 0.29 -4.32 -19.40
C TRP A 96 1.69 -3.79 -19.10
N PRO A 97 2.54 -4.58 -18.41
CA PRO A 97 3.84 -4.12 -17.89
C PRO A 97 4.87 -3.77 -18.97
N VAL A 98 4.54 -3.98 -20.24
CA VAL A 98 5.34 -3.55 -21.39
C VAL A 98 5.12 -2.05 -21.68
N HIS A 99 3.92 -1.52 -21.42
CA HIS A 99 3.58 -0.12 -21.69
C HIS A 99 3.95 0.79 -20.52
N ARG A 100 4.44 1.99 -20.86
CA ARG A 100 4.62 3.07 -19.89
C ARG A 100 3.30 3.79 -19.70
N ILE A 101 3.10 4.32 -18.50
CA ILE A 101 1.93 5.14 -18.20
C ILE A 101 2.01 6.43 -19.03
N GLU A 102 1.05 6.64 -19.92
CA GLU A 102 0.98 7.84 -20.77
C GLU A 102 -0.13 8.78 -20.33
N SER A 103 -1.22 8.25 -19.75
CA SER A 103 -2.42 9.01 -19.43
C SER A 103 -2.51 9.39 -17.96
N TYR A 104 -1.87 10.51 -17.59
CA TYR A 104 -1.97 11.02 -16.21
C TYR A 104 -3.41 11.41 -15.78
N GLY A 105 -4.31 11.68 -16.73
CA GLY A 105 -5.68 12.13 -16.44
C GLY A 105 -6.60 10.99 -16.01
N ILE A 106 -6.58 9.87 -16.75
CA ILE A 106 -7.39 8.69 -16.44
C ILE A 106 -6.91 8.08 -15.12
N ASP A 107 -5.61 7.95 -14.92
CA ASP A 107 -5.03 7.37 -13.71
C ASP A 107 -5.36 8.17 -12.45
N MET A 108 -5.33 9.51 -12.56
CA MET A 108 -5.74 10.41 -11.48
C MET A 108 -7.22 10.20 -11.13
N PHE A 109 -8.08 10.06 -12.13
CA PHE A 109 -9.50 9.80 -11.94
C PHE A 109 -9.76 8.44 -11.30
N LEU A 110 -9.08 7.38 -11.75
CA LEU A 110 -9.18 6.03 -11.17
C LEU A 110 -8.72 6.00 -9.70
N ALA A 111 -7.64 6.72 -9.38
CA ALA A 111 -7.17 6.85 -8.00
C ALA A 111 -8.16 7.62 -7.12
N ALA A 112 -8.76 8.70 -7.65
CA ALA A 112 -9.79 9.46 -6.94
C ALA A 112 -11.04 8.62 -6.67
N ILE A 113 -11.56 7.89 -7.65
CA ILE A 113 -12.68 6.95 -7.46
C ILE A 113 -12.32 5.94 -6.37
N THR A 114 -11.14 5.33 -6.45
CA THR A 114 -10.68 4.34 -5.46
C THR A 114 -10.76 4.90 -4.04
N LEU A 115 -10.29 6.13 -3.81
CA LEU A 115 -10.38 6.78 -2.50
C LEU A 115 -11.85 7.03 -2.08
N CYS A 116 -12.64 7.61 -2.98
CA CYS A 116 -14.04 7.94 -2.74
C CYS A 116 -14.90 6.71 -2.42
N THR A 117 -14.58 5.54 -2.95
CA THR A 117 -15.32 4.30 -2.69
C THR A 117 -14.74 3.51 -1.52
N CYS A 118 -13.42 3.40 -1.40
CA CYS A 118 -12.81 2.61 -0.32
C CYS A 118 -13.02 3.30 1.04
N ILE A 119 -12.81 4.62 1.15
CA ILE A 119 -12.92 5.29 2.45
C ILE A 119 -14.29 5.03 3.12
N PRO A 120 -15.44 5.29 2.48
CA PRO A 120 -16.75 5.04 3.09
C PRO A 120 -16.99 3.57 3.46
N ILE A 121 -16.60 2.63 2.60
CA ILE A 121 -16.85 1.20 2.86
C ILE A 121 -16.01 0.70 4.05
N ALA A 122 -14.74 1.14 4.16
CA ALA A 122 -13.94 0.86 5.35
C ALA A 122 -14.51 1.53 6.59
N SER A 123 -14.93 2.80 6.49
CA SER A 123 -15.56 3.53 7.59
C SER A 123 -16.80 2.81 8.12
N LEU A 124 -17.66 2.32 7.23
CA LEU A 124 -18.82 1.51 7.60
C LEU A 124 -18.39 0.22 8.31
N THR A 125 -17.37 -0.47 7.81
CA THR A 125 -16.85 -1.69 8.47
C THR A 125 -16.29 -1.38 9.86
N ILE A 126 -15.50 -0.32 9.99
CA ILE A 126 -14.94 0.15 11.27
C ILE A 126 -16.05 0.46 12.27
N HIS A 127 -17.09 1.16 11.82
CA HIS A 127 -18.22 1.51 12.66
C HIS A 127 -18.99 0.27 13.14
N ARG A 128 -19.25 -0.69 12.25
CA ARG A 128 -19.92 -1.96 12.58
C ARG A 128 -19.12 -2.81 13.56
N CYS A 129 -17.81 -2.86 13.37
CA CYS A 129 -16.92 -3.64 14.23
C CYS A 129 -16.44 -2.89 15.48
N ARG A 130 -17.02 -1.73 15.84
CA ARG A 130 -16.54 -0.89 16.94
C ARG A 130 -16.47 -1.58 18.30
N LEU A 131 -17.25 -2.64 18.52
CA LEU A 131 -17.24 -3.44 19.75
C LEU A 131 -16.07 -4.45 19.81
N SER A 132 -15.47 -4.76 18.66
CA SER A 132 -14.37 -5.73 18.52
C SER A 132 -13.13 -5.02 17.97
N TRP A 133 -12.35 -4.43 18.87
CA TRP A 133 -11.21 -3.57 18.50
C TRP A 133 -10.18 -4.25 17.58
N HIS A 134 -10.01 -5.57 17.68
CA HIS A 134 -9.11 -6.33 16.80
C HIS A 134 -9.51 -6.15 15.32
N PHE A 135 -10.80 -6.31 15.00
CA PHE A 135 -11.32 -6.14 13.66
C PHE A 135 -11.27 -4.68 13.20
N VAL A 136 -11.45 -3.72 14.10
CA VAL A 136 -11.26 -2.28 13.82
C VAL A 136 -9.84 -2.01 13.33
N LEU A 137 -8.82 -2.48 14.05
CA LEU A 137 -7.42 -2.24 13.66
C LEU A 137 -7.07 -2.90 12.32
N ILE A 138 -7.58 -4.10 12.06
CA ILE A 138 -7.40 -4.78 10.77
C ILE A 138 -8.12 -4.00 9.65
N ALA A 139 -9.33 -3.48 9.90
CA ALA A 139 -10.06 -2.66 8.93
C ALA A 139 -9.32 -1.33 8.64
N VAL A 140 -8.79 -0.67 9.68
CA VAL A 140 -7.93 0.52 9.54
C VAL A 140 -6.70 0.21 8.71
N TRP A 141 -6.04 -0.93 8.92
CA TRP A 141 -4.92 -1.35 8.10
C TRP A 141 -5.28 -1.54 6.62
N LYS A 142 -6.41 -2.19 6.30
CA LYS A 142 -6.88 -2.35 4.91
C LYS A 142 -7.24 -1.01 4.27
N LEU A 143 -7.80 -0.08 5.05
CA LEU A 143 -8.04 1.30 4.63
C LEU A 143 -6.72 2.01 4.30
N VAL A 144 -5.76 2.02 5.23
CA VAL A 144 -4.46 2.66 5.05
C VAL A 144 -3.74 2.09 3.83
N THR A 145 -3.79 0.77 3.62
CA THR A 145 -3.22 0.12 2.43
C THR A 145 -3.83 0.66 1.13
N SER A 146 -5.14 0.84 1.10
CA SER A 146 -5.84 1.35 -0.09
C SER A 146 -5.56 2.83 -0.34
N VAL A 147 -5.48 3.63 0.73
CA VAL A 147 -5.08 5.05 0.67
C VAL A 147 -3.64 5.18 0.17
N SER A 148 -2.69 4.40 0.71
CA SER A 148 -1.30 4.38 0.27
C SER A 148 -1.17 4.09 -1.22
N LEU A 149 -1.91 3.11 -1.75
CA LEU A 149 -1.91 2.78 -3.18
C LEU A 149 -2.44 3.94 -4.04
N ALA A 150 -3.56 4.55 -3.64
CA ALA A 150 -4.11 5.69 -4.40
C ALA A 150 -3.17 6.89 -4.36
N CYS A 151 -2.58 7.22 -3.20
CA CYS A 151 -1.60 8.30 -3.06
C CYS A 151 -0.33 8.05 -3.89
N LEU A 152 0.17 6.81 -3.92
CA LEU A 152 1.29 6.41 -4.77
C LEU A 152 0.96 6.62 -6.25
N THR A 153 -0.25 6.22 -6.67
CA THR A 153 -0.75 6.41 -8.05
C THR A 153 -0.84 7.88 -8.42
N ILE A 154 -1.44 8.72 -7.56
CA ILE A 154 -1.55 10.17 -7.75
C ILE A 154 -0.16 10.81 -7.86
N HIS A 155 0.77 10.43 -6.98
CA HIS A 155 2.14 10.95 -7.02
C HIS A 155 2.82 10.59 -8.35
N ARG A 156 2.67 9.35 -8.83
CA ARG A 156 3.20 8.94 -10.13
C ARG A 156 2.56 9.71 -11.29
N CYS A 157 1.26 10.01 -11.23
CA CYS A 157 0.57 10.85 -12.23
C CYS A 157 1.17 12.25 -12.31
N ILE A 158 1.51 12.86 -11.15
CA ILE A 158 2.12 14.18 -11.08
C ILE A 158 3.50 14.18 -11.75
N ILE A 159 4.34 13.19 -11.45
CA ILE A 159 5.66 13.03 -12.09
C ILE A 159 5.52 12.89 -13.61
N THR A 160 4.62 12.01 -14.05
CA THR A 160 4.36 11.76 -15.48
C THR A 160 3.90 13.04 -16.20
N ARG A 161 3.01 13.83 -15.58
CA ARG A 161 2.57 15.13 -16.11
C ARG A 161 3.74 16.11 -16.26
N GLN A 162 4.66 16.15 -15.29
CA GLN A 162 5.83 17.01 -15.34
C GLN A 162 6.79 16.58 -16.47
N GLU A 163 7.02 15.29 -16.65
CA GLU A 163 7.84 14.75 -17.74
C GLU A 163 7.26 15.11 -19.12
N ILE A 164 5.95 14.97 -19.31
CA ILE A 164 5.27 15.36 -20.56
C ILE A 164 5.44 16.86 -20.83
N LYS A 165 5.24 17.71 -19.82
CA LYS A 165 5.44 19.16 -19.95
C LYS A 165 6.88 19.51 -20.33
N ARG A 166 7.87 18.88 -19.70
CA ARG A 166 9.30 19.07 -20.03
C ARG A 166 9.62 18.66 -21.47
N LYS A 167 9.09 17.52 -21.93
CA LYS A 167 9.25 17.08 -23.33
C LYS A 167 8.63 18.05 -24.33
N LYS A 168 7.44 18.60 -24.03
CA LYS A 168 6.80 19.62 -24.88
C LYS A 168 7.59 20.92 -24.93
N ALA A 169 8.10 21.39 -23.79
CA ALA A 169 8.93 22.60 -23.72
C ALA A 169 10.26 22.44 -24.47
N GLY A 170 10.92 21.28 -24.35
CA GLY A 170 12.17 21.00 -25.08
C GLY A 170 12.00 20.98 -26.59
N LYS A 171 10.86 20.45 -27.09
CA LYS A 171 10.55 20.49 -28.53
C LYS A 171 10.29 21.90 -29.06
N ALA A 172 9.68 22.76 -28.24
CA ALA A 172 9.42 24.15 -28.63
C ALA A 172 10.69 25.01 -28.74
N HIS A 173 11.80 24.56 -28.14
CA HIS A 173 13.08 25.27 -28.11
C HIS A 173 14.13 24.68 -29.05
N THR A 174 13.74 23.78 -29.95
CA THR A 174 14.63 23.37 -31.04
C THR A 174 14.63 24.51 -32.06
N PRO A 175 15.70 25.33 -32.16
CA PRO A 175 15.73 26.42 -33.13
C PRO A 175 15.49 25.83 -34.52
N ILE A 176 14.57 26.44 -35.26
CA ILE A 176 14.34 26.10 -36.67
C ILE A 176 15.71 26.15 -37.34
N PRO A 177 16.17 25.07 -38.00
CA PRO A 177 17.44 25.12 -38.72
C PRO A 177 17.32 26.25 -39.72
N MET A 178 18.05 27.34 -39.47
CA MET A 178 18.28 28.38 -40.46
C MET A 178 19.04 27.68 -41.57
N GLN A 179 18.32 27.38 -42.65
CA GLN A 179 18.81 26.77 -43.86
C GLN A 179 19.71 27.80 -44.55
N ASP A 180 20.96 27.91 -44.08
CA ASP A 180 21.98 28.70 -44.74
C ASP A 180 22.80 27.79 -45.64
N SER A 181 22.58 27.97 -46.92
CA SER A 181 23.31 27.39 -48.05
C SER A 181 24.78 27.75 -47.95
N GLY A 182 25.63 26.79 -47.56
CA GLY A 182 27.07 26.99 -47.50
C GLY A 182 27.82 25.70 -47.22
N GLU A 183 28.24 25.04 -48.28
CA GLU A 183 29.18 23.92 -48.36
C GLU A 183 30.42 24.14 -47.49
N ALA A 184 30.53 23.46 -46.34
CA ALA A 184 31.73 23.51 -45.50
C ALA A 184 31.99 22.19 -44.74
N ALA A 185 33.15 21.62 -45.07
CA ALA A 185 34.05 20.75 -44.32
C ALA A 185 33.50 19.88 -43.16
N HIS A 186 33.62 18.58 -43.38
CA HIS A 186 33.46 17.49 -42.43
C HIS A 186 34.46 17.58 -41.27
N ASP A 187 34.00 17.96 -40.07
CA ASP A 187 34.78 17.89 -38.82
C ASP A 187 34.43 16.59 -38.04
N PRO A 188 35.38 15.65 -37.83
CA PRO A 188 35.14 14.36 -37.20
C PRO A 188 35.06 14.39 -35.65
N SER A 189 34.95 15.57 -35.02
CA SER A 189 35.08 15.70 -33.55
C SER A 189 33.77 15.97 -32.78
N MET A 190 32.62 15.42 -33.21
CA MET A 190 31.38 15.59 -32.45
C MET A 190 31.43 14.89 -31.08
N PRO A 191 31.23 15.62 -29.96
CA PRO A 191 31.18 15.04 -28.63
C PRO A 191 29.95 14.13 -28.51
N SER A 192 30.19 12.84 -28.30
CA SER A 192 29.19 11.83 -28.01
C SER A 192 28.26 12.31 -26.89
N HIS A 193 27.05 12.73 -27.24
CA HIS A 193 25.97 13.00 -26.29
C HIS A 193 25.67 11.74 -25.48
N ARG A 194 26.31 11.61 -24.30
CA ARG A 194 25.94 10.56 -23.35
C ARG A 194 24.52 10.84 -22.88
N PRO A 195 23.58 9.89 -23.03
CA PRO A 195 22.22 10.07 -22.56
C PRO A 195 22.29 10.36 -21.06
N ALA A 196 21.71 11.49 -20.65
CA ALA A 196 21.64 11.87 -19.25
C ALA A 196 21.04 10.70 -18.46
N THR A 197 21.84 10.11 -17.57
CA THR A 197 21.43 9.01 -16.70
C THR A 197 20.24 9.51 -15.89
N THR A 198 19.06 8.99 -16.20
CA THR A 198 17.81 9.39 -15.55
C THR A 198 17.91 8.96 -14.09
N SER A 199 18.04 9.92 -13.17
CA SER A 199 17.99 9.63 -11.74
C SER A 199 16.68 8.91 -11.45
N LYS A 200 16.75 7.75 -10.79
CA LYS A 200 15.57 7.00 -10.38
C LYS A 200 14.84 7.84 -9.33
N ASP A 201 13.73 8.45 -9.71
CA ASP A 201 12.88 9.18 -8.76
C ASP A 201 12.14 8.17 -7.86
N LEU A 202 12.69 7.96 -6.67
CA LEU A 202 12.12 7.08 -5.64
C LEU A 202 11.05 7.78 -4.79
N GLY A 203 10.70 9.04 -5.10
CA GLY A 203 9.71 9.82 -4.37
C GLY A 203 8.38 9.08 -4.12
N PRO A 204 7.80 8.35 -5.10
CA PRO A 204 6.55 7.62 -4.89
C PRO A 204 6.64 6.50 -3.85
N LEU A 205 7.81 5.91 -3.62
CA LEU A 205 7.98 4.80 -2.67
C LEU A 205 7.86 5.24 -1.21
N TRP A 206 7.94 6.55 -0.92
CA TRP A 206 7.76 7.07 0.44
C TRP A 206 6.39 6.72 1.04
N TRP A 207 5.36 6.55 0.20
CA TRP A 207 4.03 6.10 0.62
C TRP A 207 4.00 4.67 1.21
N LEU A 208 5.06 3.88 0.99
CA LEU A 208 5.23 2.57 1.64
C LEU A 208 5.46 2.69 3.14
N LEU A 209 5.90 3.84 3.66
CA LEU A 209 6.00 4.06 5.10
C LEU A 209 4.62 4.15 5.74
N LEU A 210 3.67 4.81 5.08
CA LEU A 210 2.28 4.85 5.53
C LEU A 210 1.66 3.45 5.51
N TYR A 211 1.96 2.66 4.48
CA TYR A 211 1.57 1.25 4.41
C TYR A 211 2.16 0.43 5.55
N LEU A 212 3.45 0.61 5.86
CA LEU A 212 4.13 -0.07 6.95
C LEU A 212 3.50 0.28 8.30
N ALA A 213 3.22 1.56 8.55
CA ALA A 213 2.54 2.01 9.77
C ALA A 213 1.15 1.36 9.91
N GLY A 214 0.37 1.32 8.82
CA GLY A 214 -0.91 0.59 8.80
C GLY A 214 -0.74 -0.90 9.09
N THR A 215 0.30 -1.53 8.53
CA THR A 215 0.59 -2.95 8.74
C THR A 215 0.91 -3.26 10.19
N ILE A 216 1.72 -2.43 10.86
CA ILE A 216 2.02 -2.58 12.29
C ILE A 216 0.72 -2.51 13.11
N THR A 217 -0.12 -1.50 12.85
CA THR A 217 -1.42 -1.34 13.52
C THR A 217 -2.33 -2.55 13.32
N GLY A 218 -2.46 -3.03 12.08
CA GLY A 218 -3.27 -4.20 11.76
C GLY A 218 -2.76 -5.48 12.41
N MET A 219 -1.44 -5.66 12.46
CA MET A 219 -0.81 -6.81 13.11
C MET A 219 -1.01 -6.80 14.63
N VAL A 220 -1.08 -5.65 15.29
CA VAL A 220 -1.46 -5.59 16.72
C VAL A 220 -2.87 -6.13 16.94
N GLY A 221 -3.83 -5.73 16.09
CA GLY A 221 -5.19 -6.28 16.13
C GLY A 221 -5.22 -7.79 15.87
N LEU A 222 -4.51 -8.23 14.83
CA LEU A 222 -4.42 -9.64 14.47
C LEU A 222 -3.77 -10.47 15.58
N CYS A 223 -2.66 -10.03 16.18
CA CYS A 223 -1.97 -10.73 17.27
C CYS A 223 -2.89 -10.96 18.47
N SER A 224 -3.71 -9.97 18.83
CA SER A 224 -4.64 -10.12 19.94
C SER A 224 -5.76 -11.12 19.64
N LEU A 225 -6.23 -11.16 18.40
CA LEU A 225 -7.22 -12.14 17.96
C LEU A 225 -6.61 -13.55 17.87
N ILE A 226 -5.37 -13.68 17.38
CA ILE A 226 -4.62 -14.93 17.41
C ILE A 226 -4.44 -15.41 18.85
N TYR A 227 -4.07 -14.53 19.79
CA TYR A 227 -3.84 -14.93 21.17
C TYR A 227 -5.04 -15.69 21.79
N ILE A 228 -6.26 -15.27 21.43
CA ILE A 228 -7.51 -15.91 21.88
C ILE A 228 -7.74 -17.24 21.13
N SER A 229 -7.55 -17.26 19.80
CA SER A 229 -7.85 -18.45 18.98
C SER A 229 -6.75 -19.52 18.98
N PHE A 230 -5.49 -19.16 19.27
CA PHE A 230 -4.31 -20.00 19.06
C PHE A 230 -4.32 -21.30 19.88
N ARG A 231 -4.94 -21.27 21.06
CA ARG A 231 -5.05 -22.46 21.91
C ARG A 231 -6.09 -23.46 21.42
N HIS A 232 -7.13 -22.97 20.74
CA HIS A 232 -8.30 -23.77 20.38
C HIS A 232 -8.27 -24.22 18.92
N ASP A 233 -7.66 -23.45 18.02
CA ASP A 233 -7.66 -23.72 16.58
C ASP A 233 -6.28 -24.19 16.07
N THR A 234 -6.22 -25.45 15.64
CA THR A 234 -5.01 -26.05 15.07
C THR A 234 -4.62 -25.44 13.72
N ALA A 235 -5.57 -24.98 12.92
CA ALA A 235 -5.32 -24.34 11.63
C ALA A 235 -4.64 -22.98 11.83
N VAL A 236 -5.14 -22.16 12.77
CA VAL A 236 -4.50 -20.88 13.13
C VAL A 236 -3.06 -21.10 13.57
N ARG A 237 -2.80 -22.09 14.45
CA ARG A 237 -1.45 -22.40 14.91
C ARG A 237 -0.50 -22.83 13.78
N ASN A 238 -0.96 -23.72 12.90
CA ASN A 238 -0.16 -24.17 11.76
C ASN A 238 0.15 -22.99 10.81
N LEU A 239 -0.83 -22.12 10.56
CA LEU A 239 -0.62 -20.89 9.79
C LEU A 239 0.40 -19.96 10.47
N THR A 240 0.31 -19.74 11.78
CA THR A 240 1.28 -18.90 12.51
C THR A 240 2.71 -19.41 12.32
N TYR A 241 2.94 -20.72 12.47
CA TYR A 241 4.28 -21.30 12.29
C TYR A 241 4.76 -21.21 10.83
N ALA A 242 3.89 -21.51 9.87
CA ALA A 242 4.21 -21.45 8.45
C ALA A 242 4.63 -20.04 8.00
N PHE A 243 3.99 -19.00 8.52
CA PHE A 243 4.29 -17.61 8.18
C PHE A 243 5.43 -17.00 9.00
N ALA A 244 5.63 -17.44 10.25
CA ALA A 244 6.76 -16.98 11.07
C ALA A 244 8.12 -17.46 10.51
N ALA A 245 8.18 -18.67 9.97
CA ALA A 245 9.42 -19.24 9.43
C ALA A 245 10.09 -18.36 8.35
N PRO A 246 9.43 -17.98 7.23
CA PRO A 246 10.05 -17.12 6.22
C PRO A 246 10.36 -15.71 6.74
N MET A 247 9.56 -15.17 7.66
CA MET A 247 9.83 -13.85 8.28
C MET A 247 11.14 -13.83 9.07
N ILE A 248 11.57 -14.97 9.63
CA ILE A 248 12.84 -15.10 10.37
C ILE A 248 13.98 -15.52 9.43
N ILE A 249 13.75 -16.53 8.59
CA ILE A 249 14.81 -17.14 7.77
C ILE A 249 15.33 -16.17 6.71
N ILE A 250 14.45 -15.47 5.98
CA ILE A 250 14.88 -14.62 4.85
C ILE A 250 15.80 -13.47 5.31
N PRO A 251 15.47 -12.68 6.36
CA PRO A 251 16.38 -11.63 6.84
C PRO A 251 17.73 -12.17 7.32
N ILE A 252 17.76 -13.35 7.95
CA ILE A 252 19.00 -14.01 8.36
C ILE A 252 19.85 -14.37 7.14
N LEU A 253 19.26 -14.96 6.10
CA LEU A 253 19.98 -15.29 4.86
C LEU A 253 20.53 -14.04 4.17
N VAL A 254 19.78 -12.94 4.16
CA VAL A 254 20.25 -11.66 3.62
C VAL A 254 21.39 -11.08 4.46
N ALA A 255 21.32 -11.18 5.79
CA ALA A 255 22.39 -10.78 6.69
C ALA A 255 23.67 -11.57 6.41
N ILE A 256 23.57 -12.90 6.29
CA ILE A 256 24.69 -13.79 5.97
C ILE A 256 25.28 -13.44 4.60
N TYR A 257 24.44 -13.24 3.58
CA TYR A 257 24.89 -12.85 2.24
C TYR A 257 25.74 -11.57 2.26
N TRP A 258 25.24 -10.52 2.91
CA TRP A 258 25.98 -9.26 3.01
C TRP A 258 27.26 -9.41 3.83
N TYR A 259 27.23 -10.22 4.89
CA TYR A 259 28.40 -10.48 5.72
C TYR A 259 29.50 -11.17 4.92
N VAL A 260 29.17 -12.27 4.23
CA VAL A 260 30.12 -13.03 3.39
C VAL A 260 30.70 -12.15 2.27
N LYS A 261 29.86 -11.32 1.64
CA LYS A 261 30.31 -10.40 0.59
C LYS A 261 31.36 -9.39 1.09
N HIS A 262 31.23 -8.94 2.35
CA HIS A 262 32.19 -7.99 2.94
C HIS A 262 33.48 -8.66 3.41
N LEU A 263 33.45 -9.95 3.77
CA LEU A 263 34.67 -10.70 4.09
C LEU A 263 35.66 -10.78 2.92
N GLN A 264 35.18 -10.59 1.68
CA GLN A 264 36.01 -10.65 0.47
C GLN A 264 36.65 -9.31 0.08
N LEU A 265 36.35 -8.22 0.80
CA LEU A 265 36.90 -6.90 0.48
C LEU A 265 38.37 -6.79 0.94
N PRO A 266 39.31 -6.42 0.05
CA PRO A 266 40.69 -6.19 0.43
C PRO A 266 40.79 -4.90 1.24
N GLY A 267 41.27 -5.02 2.49
CA GLY A 267 41.41 -3.89 3.43
C GLY A 267 40.89 -4.28 4.81
N GLY A 268 41.80 -4.58 5.73
CA GLY A 268 41.46 -4.71 7.14
C GLY A 268 41.33 -3.33 7.78
N GLY A 269 40.34 -3.12 8.64
CA GLY A 269 40.20 -1.87 9.39
C GLY A 269 38.80 -1.59 9.91
N PHE A 270 38.70 -0.51 10.68
CA PHE A 270 37.44 -0.06 11.28
C PHE A 270 36.40 0.35 10.23
N ASP A 271 36.82 0.99 9.13
CA ASP A 271 35.91 1.48 8.09
C ASP A 271 35.22 0.33 7.33
N VAL A 272 35.97 -0.72 6.99
CA VAL A 272 35.42 -1.92 6.34
C VAL A 272 34.48 -2.67 7.29
N TRP A 273 34.83 -2.75 8.57
CA TRP A 273 33.95 -3.32 9.59
C TRP A 273 32.64 -2.51 9.75
N MET A 274 32.72 -1.18 9.80
CA MET A 274 31.54 -0.31 9.93
C MET A 274 30.64 -0.40 8.68
N SER A 275 31.24 -0.41 7.49
CA SER A 275 30.54 -0.60 6.23
C SER A 275 29.83 -1.96 6.18
N ALA A 276 30.53 -3.03 6.55
CA ALA A 276 29.97 -4.37 6.61
C ALA A 276 28.76 -4.45 7.55
N ASN A 277 28.88 -3.94 8.78
CA ASN A 277 27.76 -3.91 9.72
C ASN A 277 26.58 -3.09 9.19
N THR A 278 26.85 -1.94 8.56
CA THR A 278 25.79 -1.10 7.98
C THR A 278 25.05 -1.83 6.86
N HIS A 279 25.75 -2.55 5.98
CA HIS A 279 25.13 -3.31 4.90
C HIS A 279 24.42 -4.57 5.37
N VAL A 280 24.97 -5.27 6.38
CA VAL A 280 24.34 -6.45 6.99
C VAL A 280 23.05 -6.07 7.70
N ILE A 281 23.11 -5.10 8.61
CA ILE A 281 21.95 -4.64 9.38
C ILE A 281 20.93 -3.97 8.45
N GLY A 282 21.40 -3.09 7.56
CA GLY A 282 20.53 -2.40 6.60
C GLY A 282 19.85 -3.37 5.62
N GLY A 283 20.60 -4.31 5.06
CA GLY A 283 20.06 -5.34 4.17
C GLY A 283 19.05 -6.24 4.87
N ALA A 284 19.38 -6.72 6.08
CA ALA A 284 18.47 -7.53 6.88
C ALA A 284 17.20 -6.77 7.28
N ALA A 285 17.30 -5.49 7.68
CA ALA A 285 16.16 -4.66 8.03
C ALA A 285 15.24 -4.40 6.83
N ILE A 286 15.80 -4.14 5.65
CA ILE A 286 15.03 -3.99 4.40
C ILE A 286 14.32 -5.31 4.06
N ALA A 287 15.04 -6.44 4.12
CA ALA A 287 14.48 -7.76 3.85
C ALA A 287 13.36 -8.10 4.84
N PHE A 288 13.57 -7.87 6.14
CA PHE A 288 12.55 -8.07 7.16
C PHE A 288 11.33 -7.20 6.88
N THR A 289 11.51 -5.92 6.59
CA THR A 289 10.39 -5.00 6.30
C THR A 289 9.60 -5.46 5.08
N ALA A 290 10.28 -5.90 4.01
CA ALA A 290 9.63 -6.39 2.80
C ALA A 290 8.84 -7.69 3.05
N VAL A 291 9.46 -8.66 3.72
CA VAL A 291 8.85 -9.96 4.04
C VAL A 291 7.72 -9.78 5.04
N PHE A 292 7.93 -9.03 6.13
CA PHE A 292 6.91 -8.68 7.11
C PHE A 292 5.74 -7.97 6.43
N GLY A 293 5.99 -6.95 5.62
CA GLY A 293 4.94 -6.22 4.91
C GLY A 293 4.12 -7.11 3.98
N PHE A 294 4.75 -7.99 3.21
CA PHE A 294 4.09 -8.87 2.25
C PHE A 294 3.35 -10.03 2.93
N PHE A 295 4.04 -10.78 3.78
CA PHE A 295 3.50 -11.98 4.41
C PHE A 295 2.46 -11.66 5.49
N SER A 296 2.55 -10.52 6.17
CA SER A 296 1.54 -10.12 7.17
C SER A 296 0.14 -10.03 6.57
N ALA A 297 0.00 -9.44 5.38
CA ALA A 297 -1.33 -9.29 4.76
C ALA A 297 -1.91 -10.65 4.36
N LEU A 298 -1.10 -11.51 3.74
CA LEU A 298 -1.53 -12.86 3.36
C LEU A 298 -1.90 -13.69 4.60
N TYR A 299 -1.08 -13.60 5.65
CA TYR A 299 -1.31 -14.26 6.93
C TYR A 299 -2.63 -13.79 7.57
N SER A 300 -2.85 -12.48 7.63
CA SER A 300 -4.07 -11.90 8.18
C SER A 300 -5.33 -12.42 7.49
N ASP A 301 -5.32 -12.50 6.15
CA ASP A 301 -6.49 -12.98 5.42
C ASP A 301 -6.76 -14.46 5.67
N LEU A 302 -5.72 -15.30 5.74
CA LEU A 302 -5.86 -16.72 6.06
C LEU A 302 -6.34 -16.96 7.50
N VAL A 303 -5.79 -16.23 8.48
CA VAL A 303 -6.22 -16.34 9.88
C VAL A 303 -7.68 -15.93 10.03
N LEU A 304 -8.10 -14.85 9.38
CA LEU A 304 -9.50 -14.44 9.36
C LEU A 304 -10.39 -15.49 8.69
N GLY A 305 -9.93 -16.10 7.58
CA GLY A 305 -10.65 -17.19 6.92
C GLY A 305 -10.79 -18.44 7.79
N ALA A 306 -9.74 -18.80 8.53
CA ALA A 306 -9.76 -19.93 9.47
C ALA A 306 -10.75 -19.67 10.62
N ILE A 307 -10.69 -18.48 11.21
CA ILE A 307 -11.57 -18.09 12.32
C ILE A 307 -13.03 -17.95 11.88
N ALA A 308 -13.28 -17.54 10.63
CA ALA A 308 -14.61 -17.51 10.05
C ALA A 308 -15.16 -18.92 9.73
N GLY A 309 -14.33 -19.98 9.80
CA GLY A 309 -14.68 -21.29 9.25
C GLY A 309 -14.90 -21.27 7.73
N ASN A 310 -14.36 -20.26 7.03
CA ASN A 310 -14.57 -20.01 5.61
C ASN A 310 -13.25 -19.57 4.95
N MET A 311 -12.40 -20.56 4.65
CA MET A 311 -11.09 -20.32 4.05
C MET A 311 -11.15 -19.67 2.67
N LEU A 312 -12.24 -19.87 1.92
CA LEU A 312 -12.42 -19.23 0.62
C LEU A 312 -12.66 -17.72 0.79
N GLY A 313 -13.30 -17.32 1.89
CA GLY A 313 -13.59 -15.94 2.23
C GLY A 313 -14.80 -15.37 1.50
N LEU A 314 -15.75 -16.21 1.09
CA LEU A 314 -17.01 -15.74 0.49
C LEU A 314 -17.82 -14.96 1.53
N PRO A 315 -18.41 -13.81 1.16
CA PRO A 315 -19.28 -13.08 2.08
C PRO A 315 -20.53 -13.90 2.39
N SER A 316 -20.97 -13.89 3.64
CA SER A 316 -22.28 -14.41 4.03
C SER A 316 -23.30 -13.26 4.11
N GLY A 317 -24.53 -13.52 3.64
CA GLY A 317 -25.69 -12.64 3.87
C GLY A 317 -25.61 -11.25 3.23
N ASP A 318 -26.06 -10.25 3.98
CA ASP A 318 -26.43 -8.91 3.49
C ASP A 318 -25.23 -8.02 3.11
N PHE A 319 -24.00 -8.43 3.46
CA PHE A 319 -22.79 -7.62 3.23
C PHE A 319 -22.06 -7.97 1.94
N ALA A 320 -22.58 -8.91 1.14
CA ALA A 320 -21.98 -9.28 -0.13
C ALA A 320 -21.78 -8.07 -1.06
N VAL A 321 -22.72 -7.12 -1.08
CA VAL A 321 -22.61 -5.91 -1.92
C VAL A 321 -21.43 -5.05 -1.49
N LEU A 322 -21.28 -4.75 -0.19
CA LEU A 322 -20.17 -3.95 0.35
C LEU A 322 -18.83 -4.64 0.12
N TYR A 323 -18.79 -5.96 0.33
CA TYR A 323 -17.62 -6.80 0.11
C TYR A 323 -17.13 -6.72 -1.34
N TRP A 324 -18.02 -6.93 -2.31
CA TRP A 324 -17.66 -6.91 -3.72
C TRP A 324 -17.38 -5.49 -4.22
N ALA A 325 -18.13 -4.50 -3.75
CA ALA A 325 -17.86 -3.09 -4.04
C ALA A 325 -16.46 -2.69 -3.59
N TRP A 326 -16.04 -3.07 -2.38
CA TRP A 326 -14.66 -2.85 -1.91
C TRP A 326 -13.64 -3.58 -2.79
N PHE A 327 -13.89 -4.86 -3.08
CA PHE A 327 -12.98 -5.67 -3.88
C PHE A 327 -12.73 -5.05 -5.26
N ILE A 328 -13.79 -4.60 -5.94
CA ILE A 328 -13.72 -3.95 -7.25
C ILE A 328 -13.08 -2.56 -7.13
N ALA A 329 -13.52 -1.75 -6.18
CA ALA A 329 -13.02 -0.40 -5.94
C ALA A 329 -11.50 -0.35 -5.82
N LYS A 330 -10.93 -1.27 -5.02
CA LYS A 330 -9.48 -1.37 -4.82
C LYS A 330 -8.70 -1.68 -6.12
N ARG A 331 -9.38 -2.16 -7.16
CA ARG A 331 -8.78 -2.57 -8.45
C ARG A 331 -8.84 -1.50 -9.52
N PHE A 332 -9.53 -0.38 -9.33
CA PHE A 332 -9.58 0.65 -10.37
C PHE A 332 -8.18 1.15 -10.77
N THR A 333 -7.24 1.24 -9.81
CA THR A 333 -5.83 1.60 -10.10
C THR A 333 -5.06 0.56 -10.93
N LEU A 334 -5.53 -0.69 -11.04
CA LEU A 334 -4.95 -1.66 -11.99
C LEU A 334 -5.19 -1.24 -13.44
N LEU A 335 -6.29 -0.51 -13.71
CA LEU A 335 -6.67 -0.03 -15.03
C LEU A 335 -5.88 1.22 -15.46
N SER A 336 -4.79 1.54 -14.76
CA SER A 336 -3.90 2.66 -15.11
C SER A 336 -3.21 2.38 -16.45
N LEU A 337 -3.23 3.35 -17.37
CA LEU A 337 -2.83 3.21 -18.78
C LEU A 337 -1.70 4.15 -19.21
#